data_AF-A0A2A5NMT9-F1
#
_entry.id   AF-A0A2A5NMT9-F1
#
_cell.length_a   1.000
_cell.length_b   1.000
_cell.length_c   1.000
_cell.angle_alpha   90.00
_cell.angle_beta   90.00
_cell.angle_gamma   90.00
#
_symmetry.space_group_name_H-M   'P 1'
#
loop_
_entity.id
_entity.type
_entity.pdbx_description
1 polymer ?
#
loop_
_entity_poly.entity_id
_entity_poly.type
_entity_poly.pdbx_seq_one_letter_code
_entity_poly.pdbx_strand_id
1 'polypeptide(L)' 'MADIKAADIIAALGGADNIEEVEGCITRLRVEVEDGDLVDKAALQAAGAQAVVGGGTGWQVIVGPIADNLAQDIQDEL' A
#
# COMPACT_ATOMS: atom_id res chain seq x y z
N MET A 1 -9.69 15.30 -7.38
CA MET A 1 -8.56 14.36 -7.36
C MET A 1 -9.13 13.06 -6.84
N ALA A 2 -8.78 11.89 -7.38
CA ALA A 2 -9.10 10.65 -6.68
C ALA A 2 -8.15 10.61 -5.47
N ASP A 3 -8.68 10.95 -4.29
CA ASP A 3 -7.90 10.94 -3.06
C ASP A 3 -7.66 9.48 -2.69
N ILE A 4 -6.41 9.01 -2.81
CA ILE A 4 -6.03 7.68 -2.34
C ILE A 4 -6.18 7.69 -0.82
N LYS A 5 -7.00 6.79 -0.28
CA LYS A 5 -7.20 6.68 1.16
C LYS A 5 -6.30 5.60 1.74
N ALA A 6 -5.67 5.90 2.87
CA ALA A 6 -4.89 4.92 3.62
C ALA A 6 -5.70 3.65 3.92
N ALA A 7 -6.93 3.80 4.42
CA ALA A 7 -7.83 2.68 4.71
C ALA A 7 -8.09 1.74 3.52
N ASP A 8 -8.21 2.28 2.29
CA ASP A 8 -8.44 1.46 1.09
C ASP A 8 -7.17 0.65 0.74
N ILE A 9 -5.99 1.24 0.92
CA ILE A 9 -4.70 0.56 0.74
C ILE A 9 -4.51 -0.52 1.81
N ILE A 10 -4.78 -0.22 3.08
CA ILE A 10 -4.68 -1.16 4.19
C ILE A 10 -5.61 -2.36 3.94
N ALA A 11 -6.87 -2.12 3.58
CA ALA A 11 -7.81 -3.19 3.27
C ALA A 11 -7.35 -4.05 2.08
N ALA A 12 -6.80 -3.43 1.04
CA ALA A 12 -6.29 -4.14 -0.13
C ALA A 12 -4.99 -4.93 0.15
N LEU A 13 -4.23 -4.57 1.18
CA LEU A 13 -3.05 -5.32 1.63
C LEU A 13 -3.39 -6.51 2.53
N GLY A 14 -4.68 -6.76 2.83
CA GLY A 14 -5.11 -7.83 3.74
C GLY A 14 -5.50 -7.36 5.14
N GLY A 15 -5.52 -6.05 5.39
CA GLY A 15 -5.83 -5.44 6.68
C GLY A 15 -4.59 -4.97 7.44
N ALA A 16 -4.82 -4.22 8.52
CA ALA A 16 -3.75 -3.66 9.35
C ALA A 16 -2.87 -4.76 9.99
N ASP A 17 -3.50 -5.84 10.45
CA ASP A 17 -2.81 -6.98 11.05
C ASP A 17 -1.86 -7.70 10.09
N ASN A 18 -2.05 -7.55 8.77
CA ASN A 18 -1.19 -8.18 7.76
C ASN A 18 0.03 -7.33 7.37
N ILE A 19 0.11 -6.07 7.80
CA ILE A 19 1.19 -5.15 7.40
C ILE A 19 2.26 -5.14 8.49
N GLU A 20 3.47 -5.56 8.13
CA GLU A 20 4.62 -5.53 9.04
C GLU A 20 5.33 -4.17 8.98
N GLU A 21 5.54 -3.64 7.77
CA GLU A 21 6.24 -2.38 7.58
C GLU A 21 5.72 -1.66 6.33
N VAL A 22 5.62 -0.32 6.42
CA VAL A 22 5.31 0.54 5.28
C VAL A 22 6.33 1.67 5.22
N GLU A 23 6.91 1.90 4.06
CA GLU A 23 7.87 2.98 3.83
C GLU A 23 7.53 3.75 2.55
N GLY A 24 7.36 5.07 2.68
CA GLY A 24 7.19 5.98 1.56
C GLY A 24 8.53 6.38 0.95
N CYS A 25 8.67 6.20 -0.37
CA CYS A 25 9.72 6.86 -1.15
C CYS A 25 9.10 8.06 -1.89
N ILE A 26 9.75 8.54 -2.95
CA ILE A 26 9.26 9.66 -3.75
C ILE A 26 8.01 9.30 -4.56
N THR A 27 7.95 8.12 -5.19
CA THR A 27 6.85 7.75 -6.11
C THR A 27 6.19 6.40 -5.81
N ARG A 28 6.68 5.69 -4.81
CA ARG A 28 6.24 4.33 -4.47
C ARG A 28 6.23 4.13 -2.95
N LEU A 29 5.29 3.32 -2.50
CA LEU A 29 5.27 2.71 -1.19
C LEU A 29 6.00 1.38 -1.28
N ARG A 30 6.90 1.10 -0.34
CA ARG A 30 7.39 -0.24 -0.04
C ARG A 30 6.54 -0.77 1.11
N VAL A 31 6.00 -1.96 0.94
CA VAL A 31 5.16 -2.60 1.94
C VAL A 31 5.72 -3.98 2.19
N GLU A 32 5.91 -4.32 3.45
CA GLU A 32 6.19 -5.67 3.91
C GLU A 32 4.93 -6.19 4.61
N VAL A 33 4.49 -7.38 4.21
CA VAL A 33 3.28 -8.05 4.73
C VAL A 33 3.62 -9.43 5.26
N GLU A 34 2.84 -9.89 6.23
CA GLU A 34 2.98 -11.24 6.80
C GLU A 34 2.55 -12.31 5.78
N ASP A 35 1.38 -12.12 5.15
CA ASP A 35 0.83 -13.01 4.13
C ASP A 35 0.58 -12.29 2.79
N GLY A 36 1.37 -12.68 1.78
CA GLY A 36 1.26 -12.17 0.43
C GLY A 36 0.02 -12.62 -0.35
N ASP A 37 -0.63 -13.69 0.07
CA ASP A 37 -1.83 -14.23 -0.59
C ASP A 37 -3.08 -13.39 -0.28
N LEU A 38 -3.04 -12.61 0.81
CA LEU A 38 -4.10 -11.68 1.18
C LEU A 38 -4.05 -10.36 0.40
N VAL A 39 -2.97 -10.10 -0.34
CA VAL A 39 -2.78 -8.85 -1.09
C VAL A 39 -3.57 -8.85 -2.39
N ASP A 40 -4.52 -7.92 -2.49
CA ASP A 40 -5.34 -7.70 -3.69
C ASP A 40 -4.77 -6.57 -4.56
N LYS A 41 -4.07 -6.97 -5.63
CA LYS A 41 -3.52 -6.04 -6.63
C LYS A 41 -4.60 -5.23 -7.33
N ALA A 42 -5.76 -5.82 -7.60
CA ALA A 42 -6.83 -5.14 -8.31
C ALA A 42 -7.48 -4.08 -7.42
N ALA A 43 -7.65 -4.37 -6.13
CA ALA A 43 -8.11 -3.40 -5.14
C ALA A 43 -7.11 -2.26 -4.96
N LEU A 44 -5.80 -2.55 -4.89
CA LEU A 44 -4.76 -1.52 -4.84
C LEU A 44 -4.80 -0.57 -6.05
N GLN A 45 -4.97 -1.13 -7.26
CA GLN A 45 -5.14 -0.33 -8.48
C GLN A 45 -6.42 0.49 -8.47
N ALA A 46 -7.53 -0.07 -7.97
CA ALA A 46 -8.81 0.63 -7.82
C ALA A 46 -8.73 1.76 -6.78
N ALA A 47 -7.93 1.59 -5.73
CA ALA A 47 -7.63 2.60 -4.71
C ALA A 47 -6.76 3.75 -5.24
N GLY A 48 -6.18 3.61 -6.44
CA GLY A 48 -5.43 4.66 -7.13
C GLY A 48 -3.95 4.32 -7.38
N ALA A 49 -3.49 3.10 -7.06
CA ALA A 49 -2.16 2.67 -7.45
C ALA A 49 -2.03 2.58 -8.98
N GLN A 50 -1.00 3.21 -9.51
CA GLN A 50 -0.68 3.17 -10.94
C GLN A 50 -0.12 1.80 -11.34
N ALA A 51 0.65 1.18 -10.45
CA ALA A 51 1.20 -0.15 -10.64
C ALA A 51 1.51 -0.78 -9.28
N VAL A 52 1.40 -2.11 -9.23
CA VAL A 52 1.74 -2.91 -8.04
C VAL A 52 2.73 -3.97 -8.48
N VAL A 53 3.92 -3.96 -7.87
CA VAL A 53 5.03 -4.83 -8.22
C VAL A 53 5.50 -5.54 -6.96
N GLY A 54 5.69 -6.84 -7.00
CA GLY A 54 6.05 -7.62 -5.81
C GLY A 54 5.37 -8.99 -5.79
N GLY A 55 5.56 -9.69 -4.68
CA GLY A 55 5.04 -11.02 -4.43
C GLY A 55 5.68 -11.67 -3.20
N GLY A 56 4.96 -12.57 -2.55
CA GLY A 56 5.31 -13.05 -1.21
C GLY A 56 5.08 -11.93 -0.18
N THR A 57 6.02 -11.74 0.73
CA THR A 57 5.93 -10.73 1.80
C THR A 57 6.25 -9.31 1.33
N GLY A 58 6.95 -9.14 0.20
CA GLY A 58 7.43 -7.83 -0.26
C GLY A 58 6.65 -7.24 -1.43
N TRP A 59 6.09 -6.04 -1.24
CA TRP A 59 5.29 -5.32 -2.22
C TRP A 59 5.76 -3.88 -2.47
N GLN A 60 5.56 -3.41 -3.69
CA GLN A 60 5.80 -2.03 -4.11
C GLN A 60 4.56 -1.48 -4.80
N VAL A 61 3.95 -0.46 -4.20
CA VAL A 61 2.74 0.19 -4.70
C VAL A 61 3.12 1.57 -5.24
N ILE A 62 2.99 1.76 -6.54
CA ILE A 62 3.37 3.00 -7.23
C ILE A 62 2.16 3.92 -7.25
N VAL A 63 2.20 4.98 -6.45
CA VAL A 63 1.09 5.94 -6.26
C VAL A 63 1.46 7.36 -6.71
N GLY A 64 2.71 7.57 -7.16
CA GLY A 64 3.21 8.88 -7.56
C GLY A 64 3.68 9.72 -6.36
N PRO A 65 3.83 11.05 -6.53
CA PRO A 65 4.49 11.94 -5.56
C PRO A 65 3.83 12.04 -4.19
N ILE A 66 2.65 11.43 -4.03
CA ILE A 66 1.93 11.37 -2.74
C ILE A 66 2.36 10.18 -1.87
N ALA A 67 3.27 9.34 -2.35
CA ALA A 67 3.70 8.12 -1.65
C ALA A 67 4.20 8.38 -0.23
N ASP A 68 4.98 9.44 -0.02
CA ASP A 68 5.52 9.78 1.30
C ASP A 68 4.41 10.12 2.31
N ASN A 69 3.48 11.00 1.93
CA ASN A 69 2.34 11.36 2.78
C ASN A 69 1.42 10.16 3.02
N LEU A 70 1.13 9.37 1.98
CA LEU A 70 0.27 8.21 2.10
C LEU A 70 0.88 7.13 3.01
N ALA A 71 2.22 6.97 3.02
CA ALA A 71 2.89 6.08 3.95
C ALA A 71 2.68 6.53 5.40
N GLN A 72 2.80 7.83 5.67
CA GLN A 72 2.54 8.39 7.01
C GLN A 72 1.09 8.19 7.43
N ASP A 73 0.13 8.49 6.54
CA ASP A 73 -1.28 8.27 6.81
C ASP A 73 -1.59 6.80 7.12
N ILE A 74 -0.92 5.86 6.43
CA ILE A 74 -1.04 4.42 6.72
C ILE A 74 -0.44 4.11 8.09
N GLN A 75 0.77 4.57 8.40
CA GLN A 75 1.41 4.34 9.70
C GLN A 75 0.61 4.90 10.88
N ASP A 76 -0.09 6.01 10.69
CA ASP A 76 -0.95 6.60 11.72
C ASP A 76 -2.23 5.79 11.98
N GLU A 77 -2.66 4.96 11.01
CA GLU A 77 -3.85 4.09 11.11
C GLU A 77 -3.54 2.62 11.48
N LEU A 78 -2.26 2.22 11.49
CA LEU A 78 -1.78 0.90 11.95
C LEU A 78 -1.56 0.88 13.47
#